data_AF-A0A938LIK5-F1
#
_entry.id   AF-A0A938LIK5-F1
#
_cell.length_a   1.000
_cell.length_b   1.000
_cell.length_c   1.000
_cell.angle_alpha   90.00
_cell.angle_beta   90.00
_cell.angle_gamma   90.00
#
_symmetry.space_group_name_H-M   'P 1'
#
loop_
_entity.id
_entity.type
_entity.pdbx_description
1 polymer ?
#
loop_
_entity_poly.entity_id
_entity_poly.type
_entity_poly.pdbx_seq_one_letter_code
_entity_poly.pdbx_strand_id
1 'polypeptide(L)'
;MSRRSAARRRSGGRRPACAAKPASSPLRGGSPDPPRAARPARGAASLHRAARPVLVVGVTGASGAAYAVRLVECAVRTGRRVHLIVTAAGRLVMADETAAHFRGDALDLASLWPHDVAACVTYTPAEQLAAPPASGSFDAQAAVIIPCSMNTLAALAHGLAGNLVQRAGQVALKEGRPLVVVPREMPLTRIDLANMARLADAGAAVMPAMPGFYHRPRSVADLVDFVVAKALDRLGIAHGLAVGWPGAGKNASRRA
;
A
#
# COMPACT_ATOMS: atom_id res chain seq x y z
N MET A 1 5.21 -21.32 -64.42
CA MET A 1 4.37 -22.49 -64.78
C MET A 1 3.50 -22.81 -63.58
N SER A 2 2.22 -22.43 -63.60
CA SER A 2 1.08 -23.32 -63.89
C SER A 2 0.66 -24.13 -62.65
N ARG A 3 -0.57 -24.15 -62.15
CA ARG A 3 -1.88 -23.60 -62.52
C ARG A 3 -2.84 -24.02 -61.38
N ARG A 4 -3.79 -23.13 -61.03
CA ARG A 4 -5.26 -23.38 -60.90
C ARG A 4 -5.74 -24.48 -59.91
N SER A 5 -6.91 -24.44 -59.28
CA SER A 5 -8.16 -23.66 -59.42
C SER A 5 -9.09 -24.17 -58.29
N ALA A 6 -9.70 -23.29 -57.48
CA ALA A 6 -11.11 -22.83 -57.60
C ALA A 6 -12.14 -23.91 -57.20
N ALA A 7 -13.35 -23.64 -56.68
CA ALA A 7 -14.10 -22.46 -56.29
C ALA A 7 -15.49 -22.96 -55.84
N ARG A 8 -16.25 -22.12 -55.11
CA ARG A 8 -17.66 -21.71 -55.36
C ARG A 8 -18.22 -21.10 -54.05
N ARG A 9 -18.59 -19.80 -53.98
CA ARG A 9 -19.81 -19.12 -54.50
C ARG A 9 -21.08 -19.69 -53.84
N ARG A 10 -22.08 -18.93 -53.35
CA ARG A 10 -22.49 -17.53 -53.60
C ARG A 10 -23.71 -17.19 -52.70
N SER A 11 -23.88 -15.89 -52.37
CA SER A 11 -25.11 -15.05 -52.30
C SER A 11 -26.40 -15.57 -51.63
N GLY A 12 -27.22 -14.81 -50.89
CA GLY A 12 -27.37 -13.35 -50.74
C GLY A 12 -28.84 -12.99 -50.45
N GLY A 13 -29.08 -11.87 -49.76
CA GLY A 13 -30.37 -11.13 -49.65
C GLY A 13 -31.43 -11.75 -48.74
N ARG A 14 -32.38 -11.04 -48.13
CA ARG A 14 -32.77 -9.62 -48.02
C ARG A 14 -33.77 -9.55 -46.84
N ARG A 15 -33.83 -8.43 -46.10
CA ARG A 15 -34.94 -8.09 -45.17
C ARG A 15 -36.21 -7.68 -45.97
N PRO A 16 -37.42 -7.71 -45.36
CA PRO A 16 -38.00 -6.44 -44.86
C PRO A 16 -38.91 -6.58 -43.61
N ALA A 17 -39.60 -5.48 -43.27
CA ALA A 17 -40.17 -5.10 -41.97
C ALA A 17 -41.72 -5.09 -41.90
N CYS A 18 -42.21 -4.86 -40.66
CA CYS A 18 -43.42 -4.14 -40.20
C CYS A 18 -44.85 -4.64 -40.51
N ALA A 19 -45.64 -4.79 -39.43
CA ALA A 19 -47.06 -4.40 -39.19
C ALA A 19 -47.77 -5.42 -38.24
N ALA A 20 -48.85 -5.20 -37.49
CA ALA A 20 -49.38 -4.12 -36.63
C ALA A 20 -50.75 -4.64 -36.04
N LYS A 21 -50.96 -4.51 -34.71
CA LYS A 21 -52.25 -4.31 -33.94
C LYS A 21 -53.34 -5.42 -33.91
N PRO A 22 -54.43 -5.32 -33.07
CA PRO A 22 -54.60 -4.82 -31.68
C PRO A 22 -55.59 -5.67 -30.78
N ALA A 23 -55.91 -5.15 -29.58
CA ALA A 23 -57.13 -5.34 -28.75
C ALA A 23 -57.28 -6.65 -27.95
N SER A 24 -57.90 -6.77 -26.76
CA SER A 24 -58.53 -5.86 -25.79
C SER A 24 -58.91 -6.70 -24.54
N SER A 25 -58.97 -6.06 -23.37
CA SER A 25 -59.48 -6.55 -22.07
C SER A 25 -60.91 -7.13 -22.14
N PRO A 26 -61.35 -8.01 -21.21
CA PRO A 26 -62.06 -7.49 -20.03
C PRO A 26 -61.70 -8.15 -18.69
N LEU A 27 -61.86 -7.33 -17.65
CA LEU A 27 -61.73 -7.55 -16.21
C LEU A 27 -62.75 -8.55 -15.64
N ARG A 28 -62.33 -9.39 -14.67
CA ARG A 28 -63.07 -10.00 -13.54
C ARG A 28 -62.02 -10.72 -12.70
N GLY A 29 -61.95 -10.71 -11.38
CA GLY A 29 -62.68 -10.09 -10.28
C GLY A 29 -61.84 -10.40 -9.03
N GLY A 30 -61.68 -9.43 -8.13
CA GLY A 30 -60.80 -9.55 -6.97
C GLY A 30 -61.33 -10.51 -5.89
N SER A 31 -60.40 -11.17 -5.22
CA SER A 31 -60.54 -11.65 -3.84
C SER A 31 -59.34 -11.12 -3.05
N PRO A 32 -59.51 -10.56 -1.85
CA PRO A 32 -58.42 -9.92 -1.12
C PRO A 32 -57.51 -10.99 -0.46
N ASP A 33 -56.21 -10.89 -0.71
CA ASP A 33 -55.18 -11.62 0.03
C ASP A 33 -55.21 -11.21 1.52
N PRO A 34 -55.02 -12.16 2.46
CA PRO A 34 -54.94 -11.83 3.89
C PRO A 34 -53.68 -11.00 4.22
N PRO A 35 -53.73 -10.15 5.26
CA PRO A 35 -52.66 -9.22 5.57
C PRO A 35 -51.36 -9.95 5.92
N ARG A 36 -50.31 -9.65 5.16
CA ARG A 36 -48.96 -10.18 5.35
C ARG A 36 -48.41 -9.67 6.68
N ALA A 37 -48.23 -10.59 7.63
CA ALA A 37 -47.64 -10.27 8.95
C ALA A 37 -46.33 -9.50 8.78
N ALA A 38 -46.25 -8.34 9.42
CA ALA A 38 -45.06 -7.49 9.43
C ALA A 38 -43.89 -8.27 10.04
N ARG A 39 -42.84 -8.52 9.25
CA ARG A 39 -41.57 -9.04 9.78
C ARG A 39 -40.99 -7.97 10.71
N PRO A 40 -40.57 -8.33 11.94
CA PRO A 40 -39.92 -7.35 12.81
C PRO A 40 -38.66 -6.86 12.10
N ALA A 41 -38.51 -5.53 12.06
CA ALA A 41 -37.29 -4.89 11.61
C ALA A 41 -36.14 -5.40 12.49
N ARG A 42 -35.42 -6.41 12.00
CA ARG A 42 -34.10 -6.74 12.54
C ARG A 42 -33.23 -5.57 12.16
N GLY A 43 -33.09 -4.63 13.10
CA GLY A 43 -31.98 -3.71 13.14
C GLY A 43 -30.72 -4.56 13.04
N ALA A 44 -30.20 -4.67 11.83
CA ALA A 44 -28.86 -5.14 11.60
C ALA A 44 -27.97 -4.03 12.15
N ALA A 45 -27.71 -4.08 13.46
CA ALA A 45 -26.48 -3.59 14.03
C ALA A 45 -25.35 -4.43 13.42
N SER A 46 -25.07 -4.17 12.14
CA SER A 46 -23.79 -4.44 11.52
C SER A 46 -22.82 -3.52 12.25
N LEU A 47 -22.33 -4.00 13.39
CA LEU A 47 -21.07 -3.55 13.94
C LEU A 47 -20.03 -3.97 12.89
N HIS A 48 -19.88 -3.14 11.85
CA HIS A 48 -18.63 -3.05 11.13
C HIS A 48 -17.58 -2.81 12.21
N ARG A 49 -16.92 -3.87 12.65
CA ARG A 49 -15.63 -3.78 13.32
C ARG A 49 -14.80 -2.92 12.38
N ALA A 50 -14.67 -1.63 12.70
CA ALA A 50 -14.07 -0.65 11.81
C ALA A 50 -12.76 -1.26 11.31
N ALA A 51 -12.65 -1.44 9.99
CA ALA A 51 -11.50 -2.12 9.42
C ALA A 51 -10.24 -1.35 9.86
N ARG A 52 -9.31 -2.04 10.53
CA ARG A 52 -8.07 -1.40 11.02
C ARG A 52 -7.35 -0.78 9.81
N PRO A 53 -6.95 0.51 9.86
CA PRO A 53 -6.27 1.16 8.73
C PRO A 53 -5.03 0.38 8.31
N VAL A 54 -4.81 0.24 7.00
CA VAL A 54 -3.69 -0.49 6.43
C VAL A 54 -2.57 0.46 6.04
N LEU A 55 -1.35 0.16 6.47
CA LEU A 55 -0.12 0.80 6.01
C LEU A 55 0.64 -0.16 5.10
N VAL A 56 0.98 0.29 3.89
CA VAL A 56 1.88 -0.47 3.01
C VAL A 56 3.32 -0.08 3.35
N VAL A 57 4.19 -1.07 3.59
CA VAL A 57 5.60 -0.86 3.88
C VAL A 57 6.43 -1.62 2.86
N GLY A 58 7.21 -0.92 2.04
CA GLY A 58 8.15 -1.48 1.08
C GLY A 58 9.57 -1.47 1.63
N VAL A 59 10.26 -2.62 1.61
CA VAL A 59 11.66 -2.76 1.99
C VAL A 59 12.49 -3.13 0.77
N THR A 60 13.55 -2.36 0.53
CA THR A 60 14.41 -2.51 -0.64
C THR A 60 15.85 -2.78 -0.25
N GLY A 61 16.71 -3.11 -1.22
CA GLY A 61 18.12 -3.45 -0.98
C GLY A 61 19.05 -2.28 -0.62
N ALA A 62 18.56 -1.30 0.12
CA ALA A 62 19.44 -0.33 0.80
C ALA A 62 19.63 -0.77 2.25
N SER A 63 20.81 -0.53 2.79
CA SER A 63 21.09 -0.77 4.22
C SER A 63 20.20 0.08 5.13
N GLY A 64 19.94 -0.40 6.34
CA GLY A 64 19.03 0.20 7.31
C GLY A 64 17.75 -0.59 7.52
N ALA A 65 17.77 -1.92 7.38
CA ALA A 65 16.60 -2.77 7.59
C ALA A 65 15.98 -2.59 8.99
N ALA A 66 16.78 -2.24 9.99
CA ALA A 66 16.32 -1.90 11.33
C ALA A 66 15.24 -0.80 11.36
N TYR A 67 15.30 0.19 10.46
CA TYR A 67 14.26 1.23 10.36
C TYR A 67 12.91 0.65 9.94
N ALA A 68 12.91 -0.29 9.00
CA ALA A 68 11.69 -0.95 8.55
C ALA A 68 11.09 -1.80 9.67
N VAL A 69 11.91 -2.62 10.33
CA VAL A 69 11.49 -3.49 11.43
C VAL A 69 10.83 -2.68 12.55
N ARG A 70 11.48 -1.58 12.93
CA ARG A 70 10.98 -0.69 13.97
C ARG A 70 9.74 0.10 13.55
N LEU A 71 9.66 0.57 12.30
CA LEU A 71 8.46 1.23 11.77
C LEU A 71 7.24 0.31 11.83
N VAL A 72 7.37 -0.93 11.38
CA VAL A 72 6.28 -1.92 11.37
C VAL A 72 5.77 -2.15 12.79
N GLU A 73 6.69 -2.39 13.73
CA GLU A 73 6.36 -2.58 15.14
C GLU A 73 5.58 -1.39 15.70
N CYS A 74 6.08 -0.17 15.48
CA CYS A 74 5.41 1.05 15.94
C CYS A 74 4.03 1.22 15.28
N ALA A 75 3.93 1.05 13.96
CA ALA A 75 2.68 1.20 13.24
C ALA A 75 1.60 0.22 13.75
N VAL A 76 1.96 -1.04 13.99
CA VAL A 76 1.03 -2.03 14.55
C VAL A 76 0.57 -1.65 15.95
N ARG A 77 1.47 -1.17 16.81
CA ARG A 77 1.14 -0.67 18.16
C ARG A 77 0.20 0.53 18.16
N THR A 78 0.10 1.27 17.06
CA THR A 78 -0.91 2.33 16.87
C THR A 78 -2.27 1.83 16.37
N GLY A 79 -2.49 0.51 16.33
CA GLY A 79 -3.75 -0.09 15.90
C GLY A 79 -3.85 -0.31 14.39
N ARG A 80 -2.76 -0.20 13.62
CA ARG A 80 -2.78 -0.45 12.16
C ARG A 80 -2.51 -1.90 11.82
N ARG A 81 -2.93 -2.30 10.61
CA ARG A 81 -2.41 -3.49 9.94
C ARG A 81 -1.30 -3.06 8.98
N VAL A 82 -0.31 -3.92 8.79
CA VAL A 82 0.80 -3.66 7.87
C VAL A 82 0.78 -4.66 6.73
N HIS A 83 0.89 -4.17 5.50
CA HIS A 83 1.22 -4.99 4.34
C HIS A 83 2.68 -4.75 3.98
N LEU A 84 3.54 -5.68 4.36
CA LEU A 84 4.98 -5.65 4.16
C LEU A 84 5.35 -6.25 2.81
N ILE A 85 6.05 -5.48 1.98
CA ILE A 85 6.56 -5.92 0.69
C ILE A 85 8.08 -5.86 0.73
N VAL A 86 8.77 -6.94 0.37
CA VAL A 86 10.25 -6.96 0.38
C VAL A 86 10.77 -7.39 -0.99
N THR A 87 11.67 -6.59 -1.57
CA THR A 87 12.37 -6.94 -2.81
C THR A 87 13.41 -8.05 -2.58
N ALA A 88 13.82 -8.77 -3.63
CA ALA A 88 14.90 -9.76 -3.54
C ALA A 88 16.17 -9.22 -2.85
N ALA A 89 16.65 -8.04 -3.25
CA ALA A 89 17.81 -7.41 -2.62
C ALA A 89 17.52 -6.99 -1.17
N GLY A 90 16.28 -6.55 -0.88
CA GLY A 90 15.85 -6.24 0.48
C GLY A 90 15.87 -7.45 1.41
N ARG A 91 15.52 -8.66 0.91
CA ARG A 91 15.60 -9.90 1.70
C ARG A 91 17.02 -10.19 2.15
N LEU A 92 18.00 -10.00 1.26
CA LEU A 92 19.42 -10.19 1.58
C LEU A 92 19.88 -9.22 2.68
N VAL A 93 19.56 -7.93 2.53
CA VAL A 93 19.92 -6.91 3.52
C VAL A 93 19.22 -7.16 4.86
N MET A 94 17.94 -7.52 4.85
CA MET A 94 17.21 -7.84 6.08
C MET A 94 17.82 -9.02 6.82
N ALA A 95 18.21 -10.07 6.09
CA ALA A 95 18.85 -11.25 6.69
C ALA A 95 20.24 -10.95 7.27
N ASP A 96 20.97 -10.01 6.66
CA ASP A 96 22.31 -9.60 7.12
C ASP A 96 22.27 -8.64 8.32
N GLU A 97 21.33 -7.69 8.33
CA GLU A 97 21.30 -6.60 9.31
C GLU A 97 20.34 -6.83 10.48
N THR A 98 19.50 -7.86 10.43
CA THR A 98 18.45 -8.10 11.43
C THR A 98 18.29 -9.58 11.76
N ALA A 99 17.36 -9.91 12.67
CA ALA A 99 17.00 -11.28 12.97
C ALA A 99 16.11 -11.95 11.90
N ALA A 100 15.84 -11.30 10.77
CA ALA A 100 14.95 -11.80 9.74
C ALA A 100 15.42 -13.15 9.21
N HIS A 101 14.58 -14.18 9.37
CA HIS A 101 14.84 -15.50 8.84
C HIS A 101 13.96 -15.79 7.62
N PHE A 102 14.60 -16.04 6.47
CA PHE A 102 13.92 -16.38 5.22
C PHE A 102 14.08 -17.87 4.87
N ARG A 103 13.02 -18.48 4.34
CA ARG A 103 13.04 -19.81 3.70
C ARG A 103 12.57 -19.66 2.26
N GLY A 104 13.50 -19.56 1.33
CA GLY A 104 13.18 -19.17 -0.04
C GLY A 104 12.69 -17.71 -0.07
N ASP A 105 11.49 -17.49 -0.59
CA ASP A 105 10.86 -16.16 -0.59
C ASP A 105 9.98 -15.91 0.64
N ALA A 106 9.73 -16.91 1.50
CA ALA A 106 8.92 -16.78 2.70
C ALA A 106 9.72 -16.18 3.88
N LEU A 107 9.13 -15.19 4.55
CA LEU A 107 9.66 -14.59 5.77
C LEU A 107 9.00 -15.20 7.01
N ASP A 108 9.81 -15.67 7.96
CA ASP A 108 9.31 -16.00 9.30
C ASP A 108 9.09 -14.70 10.09
N LEU A 109 7.84 -14.23 10.17
CA LEU A 109 7.50 -13.00 10.89
C LEU A 109 7.81 -13.10 12.40
N ALA A 110 7.79 -14.30 12.98
CA ALA A 110 8.08 -14.50 14.40
C ALA A 110 9.58 -14.31 14.70
N SER A 111 10.45 -14.39 13.70
CA SER A 111 11.88 -14.06 13.85
C SER A 111 12.13 -12.57 14.09
N LEU A 112 11.20 -11.71 13.69
CA LEU A 112 11.32 -10.26 13.79
C LEU A 112 10.46 -9.64 14.89
N TRP A 113 9.29 -10.21 15.15
CA TRP A 113 8.32 -9.61 16.05
C TRP A 113 7.62 -10.63 16.95
N PRO A 114 7.22 -10.22 18.17
CA PRO A 114 6.30 -10.99 19.00
C PRO A 114 4.98 -11.28 18.28
N HIS A 115 4.27 -12.32 18.73
CA HIS A 115 3.08 -12.85 18.07
C HIS A 115 1.97 -11.82 17.82
N ASP A 116 1.71 -10.93 18.79
CA ASP A 116 0.68 -9.88 18.68
C ASP A 116 0.98 -8.88 17.55
N VAL A 117 2.26 -8.56 17.34
CA VAL A 117 2.70 -7.73 16.24
C VAL A 117 2.69 -8.50 14.93
N ALA A 118 3.28 -9.69 14.90
CA ALA A 118 3.37 -10.53 13.70
C ALA A 118 1.98 -10.87 13.11
N ALA A 119 0.98 -11.12 13.96
CA ALA A 119 -0.40 -11.38 13.54
C ALA A 119 -1.07 -10.21 12.82
N CYS A 120 -0.52 -8.99 12.93
CA CYS A 120 -1.02 -7.79 12.25
C CYS A 120 -0.27 -7.48 10.93
N VAL A 121 0.72 -8.28 10.57
CA VAL A 121 1.56 -8.11 9.38
C VAL A 121 1.20 -9.15 8.33
N THR A 122 0.97 -8.70 7.10
CA THR A 122 0.90 -9.57 5.92
C THR A 122 2.14 -9.31 5.08
N TYR A 123 2.94 -10.34 4.83
CA TYR A 123 4.14 -10.25 4.01
C TYR A 123 3.87 -10.71 2.58
N THR A 124 4.50 -10.04 1.61
CA THR A 124 4.43 -10.41 0.19
C THR A 124 5.79 -10.13 -0.50
N PRO A 125 6.36 -11.10 -1.22
CA PRO A 125 7.52 -10.88 -2.08
C PRO A 125 7.22 -9.83 -3.16
N ALA A 126 8.18 -8.96 -3.47
CA ALA A 126 7.95 -7.88 -4.45
C ALA A 126 7.66 -8.37 -5.87
N GLU A 127 7.97 -9.61 -6.19
CA GLU A 127 7.71 -10.27 -7.47
C GLU A 127 6.20 -10.57 -7.68
N GLN A 128 5.40 -10.59 -6.61
CA GLN A 128 3.96 -10.91 -6.67
C GLN A 128 3.11 -9.68 -7.08
N LEU A 129 3.21 -9.29 -8.36
CA LEU A 129 2.52 -8.11 -8.91
C LEU A 129 0.98 -8.14 -8.83
N ALA A 130 0.37 -9.32 -8.66
CA ALA A 130 -1.07 -9.47 -8.54
C ALA A 130 -1.60 -9.22 -7.12
N ALA A 131 -0.73 -8.95 -6.15
CA ALA A 131 -1.12 -8.73 -4.77
C ALA A 131 -1.92 -7.42 -4.58
N PRO A 132 -2.76 -7.30 -3.53
CA PRO A 132 -3.65 -6.14 -3.34
C PRO A 132 -2.98 -4.75 -3.42
N PRO A 133 -1.76 -4.51 -2.91
CA PRO A 133 -1.10 -3.21 -3.02
C PRO A 133 -0.86 -2.71 -4.46
N ALA A 134 -1.01 -3.58 -5.47
CA ALA A 134 -0.88 -3.20 -6.87
C ALA A 134 -2.07 -2.39 -7.44
N SER A 135 -3.19 -2.33 -6.69
CA SER A 135 -4.44 -1.72 -7.12
C SER A 135 -4.81 -0.48 -6.29
N GLY A 136 -5.35 0.55 -6.94
CA GLY A 136 -5.92 1.71 -6.26
C GLY A 136 -7.16 1.38 -5.43
N SER A 137 -7.89 0.32 -5.79
CA SER A 137 -9.07 -0.13 -5.02
C SER A 137 -8.70 -0.80 -3.69
N PHE A 138 -7.43 -1.11 -3.46
CA PHE A 138 -6.97 -1.59 -2.16
C PHE A 138 -6.93 -0.42 -1.17
N ASP A 139 -7.68 -0.53 -0.08
CA ASP A 139 -7.89 0.52 0.92
C ASP A 139 -6.68 0.69 1.86
N ALA A 140 -5.55 1.07 1.29
CA ALA A 140 -4.36 1.47 2.02
C ALA A 140 -4.43 2.97 2.34
N GLN A 141 -4.21 3.34 3.61
CA GLN A 141 -4.22 4.73 4.05
C GLN A 141 -2.99 5.49 3.53
N ALA A 142 -1.84 4.81 3.45
CA ALA A 142 -0.58 5.37 3.03
C ALA A 142 0.41 4.27 2.63
N ALA A 143 1.52 4.69 2.03
CA ALA A 143 2.67 3.84 1.73
C ALA A 143 3.97 4.45 2.28
N VAL A 144 4.87 3.58 2.73
CA VAL A 144 6.23 3.96 3.15
C VAL A 144 7.21 3.02 2.48
N ILE A 145 8.29 3.54 1.92
CA ILE A 145 9.39 2.73 1.39
C ILE A 145 10.63 3.03 2.23
N ILE A 146 11.02 2.06 3.06
CA ILE A 146 12.04 2.23 4.09
C ILE A 146 12.76 0.89 4.35
N PRO A 147 14.10 0.86 4.30
CA PRO A 147 14.94 1.77 3.52
C PRO A 147 14.62 1.68 2.01
N CYS A 148 14.86 2.78 1.30
CA CYS A 148 14.72 2.89 -0.14
C CYS A 148 16.10 2.92 -0.84
N SER A 149 16.34 2.01 -1.78
CA SER A 149 17.52 2.02 -2.64
C SER A 149 17.39 3.08 -3.73
N MET A 150 18.52 3.63 -4.17
CA MET A 150 18.51 4.62 -5.25
C MET A 150 17.91 4.09 -6.55
N ASN A 151 18.02 2.78 -6.81
CA ASN A 151 17.33 2.12 -7.93
C ASN A 151 15.80 2.20 -7.80
N THR A 152 15.25 1.89 -6.62
CA THR A 152 13.80 1.99 -6.38
C THR A 152 13.34 3.45 -6.43
N LEU A 153 14.12 4.37 -5.85
CA LEU A 153 13.83 5.79 -5.89
C LEU A 153 13.80 6.33 -7.32
N ALA A 154 14.79 5.99 -8.14
CA ALA A 154 14.82 6.36 -9.55
C ALA A 154 13.60 5.79 -10.29
N ALA A 155 13.28 4.51 -10.09
CA ALA A 155 12.10 3.91 -10.69
C ALA A 155 10.81 4.68 -10.35
N LEU A 156 10.63 5.07 -9.09
CA LEU A 156 9.48 5.88 -8.66
C LEU A 156 9.46 7.27 -9.31
N ALA A 157 10.60 7.97 -9.30
CA ALA A 157 10.74 9.29 -9.90
C ALA A 157 10.38 9.30 -11.40
N HIS A 158 10.65 8.20 -12.10
CA HIS A 158 10.39 8.02 -13.53
C HIS A 158 9.07 7.29 -13.85
N GLY A 159 8.21 7.04 -12.85
CA GLY A 159 6.91 6.40 -13.09
C GLY A 159 6.98 4.90 -13.42
N LEU A 160 8.12 4.25 -13.17
CA LEU A 160 8.31 2.83 -13.42
C LEU A 160 7.73 1.98 -12.28
N ALA A 161 7.22 0.80 -12.64
CA ALA A 161 6.56 -0.13 -11.72
C ALA A 161 6.91 -1.59 -12.04
N GLY A 162 8.21 -1.91 -12.09
CA GLY A 162 8.74 -3.23 -12.42
C GLY A 162 8.60 -4.28 -11.31
N ASN A 163 8.24 -3.87 -10.09
CA ASN A 163 7.91 -4.77 -8.99
C ASN A 163 6.82 -4.17 -8.08
N LEU A 164 6.33 -4.95 -7.12
CA LEU A 164 5.22 -4.57 -6.26
C LEU A 164 5.53 -3.37 -5.36
N VAL A 165 6.77 -3.19 -4.88
CA VAL A 165 7.16 -2.01 -4.08
C VAL A 165 7.01 -0.74 -4.91
N GLN A 166 7.57 -0.76 -6.12
CA GLN A 166 7.48 0.36 -7.05
C GLN A 166 6.02 0.62 -7.44
N ARG A 167 5.26 -0.44 -7.74
CA ARG A 167 3.85 -0.35 -8.08
C ARG A 167 3.02 0.24 -6.94
N ALA A 168 3.23 -0.19 -5.70
CA ALA A 168 2.52 0.34 -4.54
C ALA A 168 2.83 1.82 -4.32
N GLY A 169 4.08 2.25 -4.54
CA GLY A 169 4.45 3.68 -4.52
C GLY A 169 3.72 4.48 -5.61
N GLN A 170 3.67 3.97 -6.84
CA GLN A 170 2.91 4.61 -7.93
C GLN A 170 1.40 4.67 -7.65
N VAL A 171 0.85 3.62 -7.02
CA VAL A 171 -0.54 3.62 -6.57
C VAL A 171 -0.76 4.70 -5.51
N ALA A 172 0.14 4.86 -4.54
CA ALA A 172 0.02 5.91 -3.55
C ALA A 172 0.01 7.31 -4.21
N LEU A 173 0.94 7.58 -5.12
CA LEU A 173 1.01 8.85 -5.84
C LEU A 173 -0.26 9.13 -6.67
N LYS A 174 -0.69 8.19 -7.52
CA LYS A 174 -1.83 8.41 -8.42
C LYS A 174 -3.17 8.54 -7.69
N GLU A 175 -3.29 7.93 -6.51
CA GLU A 175 -4.49 8.02 -5.66
C GLU A 175 -4.41 9.19 -4.67
N GLY A 176 -3.35 10.02 -4.71
CA GLY A 176 -3.17 11.15 -3.79
C GLY A 176 -2.96 10.73 -2.33
N ARG A 177 -2.50 9.49 -2.09
CA ARG A 177 -2.23 8.98 -0.74
C ARG A 177 -0.85 9.41 -0.27
N PRO A 178 -0.65 9.64 1.03
CA PRO A 178 0.68 9.92 1.58
C PRO A 178 1.68 8.83 1.19
N LEU A 179 2.78 9.24 0.57
CA LEU A 179 3.94 8.39 0.28
C LEU A 179 5.17 8.96 0.98
N VAL A 180 5.78 8.18 1.86
CA VAL A 180 7.09 8.50 2.45
C VAL A 180 8.14 7.59 1.83
N VAL A 181 9.26 8.17 1.40
CA VAL A 181 10.39 7.44 0.82
C VAL A 181 11.64 7.79 1.61
N VAL A 182 12.27 6.78 2.20
CA VAL A 182 13.43 6.95 3.09
C VAL A 182 14.68 6.39 2.41
N PRO A 183 15.34 7.16 1.53
CA PRO A 183 16.57 6.70 0.90
C PRO A 183 17.71 6.58 1.90
N ARG A 184 18.58 5.60 1.70
CA ARG A 184 19.84 5.47 2.43
C ARG A 184 20.95 5.24 1.41
N GLU A 185 21.75 6.28 1.20
CA GLU A 185 22.92 6.26 0.33
C GLU A 185 23.91 7.35 0.76
N MET A 186 25.21 7.10 0.62
CA MET A 186 26.26 8.09 0.88
C MET A 186 27.60 7.65 0.24
N PRO A 187 28.26 8.49 -0.57
CA PRO A 187 27.88 9.85 -1.00
C PRO A 187 26.75 9.85 -2.05
N LEU A 188 26.12 11.02 -2.24
CA LEU A 188 25.09 11.20 -3.26
C LEU A 188 25.69 11.72 -4.56
N THR A 189 25.25 11.17 -5.69
CA THR A 189 25.55 11.70 -7.02
C THR A 189 24.53 12.75 -7.43
N ARG A 190 24.83 13.51 -8.50
CA ARG A 190 23.86 14.43 -9.11
C ARG A 190 22.61 13.72 -9.63
N ILE A 191 22.74 12.46 -10.05
CA ILE A 191 21.62 11.62 -10.51
C ILE A 191 20.68 11.35 -9.34
N ASP A 192 21.24 10.99 -8.18
CA ASP A 192 20.46 10.71 -6.97
C ASP A 192 19.67 11.94 -6.54
N LEU A 193 20.33 13.10 -6.46
CA LEU A 193 19.71 14.37 -6.09
C LEU A 193 18.59 14.79 -7.07
N ALA A 194 18.83 14.64 -8.37
CA ALA A 194 17.81 14.96 -9.39
C ALA A 194 16.58 14.05 -9.28
N ASN A 195 16.77 12.75 -9.02
CA ASN A 195 15.67 11.82 -8.82
C ASN A 195 14.92 12.10 -7.50
N MET A 196 15.63 12.46 -6.43
CA MET A 196 15.02 12.86 -5.15
C MET A 196 14.15 14.09 -5.32
N ALA A 197 14.65 15.13 -5.99
CA ALA A 197 13.89 16.35 -6.26
C ALA A 197 12.64 16.06 -7.10
N ARG A 198 12.80 15.33 -8.22
CA ARG A 198 11.69 14.94 -9.09
C ARG A 198 10.60 14.17 -8.36
N LEU A 199 10.98 13.24 -7.47
CA LEU A 199 10.01 12.45 -6.71
C LEU A 199 9.31 13.30 -5.63
N ALA A 200 10.02 14.26 -5.04
CA ALA A 200 9.42 15.24 -4.13
C ALA A 200 8.41 16.14 -4.85
N ASP A 201 8.72 16.61 -6.06
CA ASP A 201 7.81 17.41 -6.90
C ASP A 201 6.54 16.61 -7.28
N ALA A 202 6.65 15.29 -7.41
CA ALA A 202 5.51 14.40 -7.63
C ALA A 202 4.62 14.21 -6.38
N GLY A 203 4.99 14.77 -5.23
CA GLY A 203 4.20 14.75 -3.99
C GLY A 203 4.66 13.74 -2.93
N ALA A 204 5.73 12.97 -3.19
CA ALA A 204 6.29 12.09 -2.17
C ALA A 204 7.07 12.89 -1.12
N ALA A 205 7.02 12.45 0.13
CA ALA A 205 7.93 12.95 1.16
C ALA A 205 9.25 12.17 1.09
N VAL A 206 10.27 12.77 0.47
CA VAL A 206 11.62 12.20 0.40
C VAL A 206 12.38 12.59 1.67
N MET A 207 12.67 11.60 2.52
CA MET A 207 13.23 11.79 3.86
C MET A 207 14.44 10.87 4.06
N PRO A 208 15.64 11.24 3.60
CA PRO A 208 16.82 10.39 3.73
C PRO A 208 17.07 9.96 5.17
N ALA A 209 17.63 8.75 5.37
CA ALA A 209 17.94 8.19 6.69
C ALA A 209 19.13 8.93 7.36
N MET A 210 18.88 10.17 7.78
CA MET A 210 19.84 11.10 8.38
C MET A 210 19.37 11.49 9.78
N PRO A 211 19.60 10.65 10.81
CA PRO A 211 19.07 10.90 12.15
C PRO A 211 19.72 12.12 12.82
N GLY A 212 18.92 12.90 13.53
CA GLY A 212 19.38 14.08 14.27
C GLY A 212 19.84 13.75 15.69
N PHE A 213 20.73 14.56 16.26
CA PHE A 213 21.37 14.31 17.56
C PHE A 213 20.88 15.22 18.69
N TYR A 214 19.94 16.13 18.42
CA TYR A 214 19.47 17.13 19.39
C TYR A 214 18.76 16.51 20.62
N HIS A 215 18.33 15.25 20.53
CA HIS A 215 17.71 14.50 21.62
C HIS A 215 18.72 13.69 22.44
N ARG A 216 20.02 13.87 22.18
CA ARG A 216 21.14 13.20 22.89
C ARG A 216 20.98 11.66 22.93
N PRO A 217 20.94 10.99 21.76
CA PRO A 217 20.79 9.53 21.68
C PRO A 217 21.86 8.81 22.50
N ARG A 218 21.46 7.73 23.17
CA ARG A 218 22.31 6.89 24.02
C ARG A 218 22.61 5.54 23.36
N SER A 219 21.88 5.21 22.30
CA SER A 219 21.96 3.95 21.58
C SER A 219 21.68 4.13 20.08
N VAL A 220 22.03 3.11 19.29
CA VAL A 220 21.62 3.03 17.88
C VAL A 220 20.09 2.98 17.75
N ALA A 221 19.41 2.33 18.70
CA ALA A 221 17.94 2.26 18.70
C ALA A 221 17.30 3.66 18.79
N ASP A 222 17.91 4.60 19.51
CA ASP A 222 17.40 5.98 19.59
C ASP A 222 17.52 6.70 18.23
N LEU A 223 18.59 6.45 17.48
CA LEU A 223 18.76 6.97 16.12
C LEU A 223 17.76 6.34 15.14
N VAL A 224 17.46 5.05 15.32
CA VAL A 224 16.40 4.36 14.56
C VAL A 224 15.04 4.98 14.86
N ASP A 225 14.72 5.18 16.14
CA ASP A 225 13.48 5.80 16.60
C ASP A 225 13.31 7.23 16.06
N PHE A 226 14.41 7.97 15.88
CA PHE A 226 14.36 9.29 15.25
C PHE A 226 13.77 9.24 13.84
N VAL A 227 14.32 8.40 12.97
CA VAL A 227 13.89 8.31 11.56
C VAL A 227 12.46 7.77 11.49
N VAL A 228 12.15 6.75 12.29
CA VAL A 228 10.82 6.14 12.36
C VAL A 228 9.77 7.14 12.82
N ALA A 229 10.05 7.91 13.87
CA ALA A 229 9.15 8.96 14.34
C ALA A 229 8.87 9.99 13.25
N LYS A 230 9.91 10.47 12.55
CA LYS A 230 9.72 11.45 11.47
C LYS A 230 8.89 10.90 10.32
N ALA A 231 9.05 9.62 9.98
CA ALA A 231 8.21 8.96 8.99
C ALA A 231 6.75 8.89 9.47
N LEU A 232 6.49 8.48 10.71
CA LEU A 232 5.15 8.41 11.29
C LEU A 232 4.49 9.79 11.42
N ASP A 233 5.22 10.80 11.88
CA ASP A 233 4.80 12.21 11.93
C ASP A 233 4.34 12.68 10.54
N ARG A 234 5.13 12.39 9.50
CA ARG A 234 4.81 12.80 8.12
C ARG A 234 3.53 12.15 7.56
N LEU A 235 3.19 10.98 8.08
CA LEU A 235 1.97 10.22 7.77
C LEU A 235 0.78 10.61 8.66
N GLY A 236 0.97 11.49 9.65
CA GLY A 236 -0.06 11.83 10.64
C GLY A 236 -0.40 10.69 11.59
N ILE A 237 0.53 9.76 11.82
CA ILE A 237 0.36 8.61 12.70
C ILE A 237 0.88 8.95 14.09
N ALA A 238 -0.02 9.09 15.07
CA ALA A 238 0.37 9.36 16.46
C ALA A 238 1.20 8.21 17.04
N HIS A 239 2.33 8.53 17.68
CA HIS A 239 3.23 7.56 18.30
C HIS A 239 3.86 8.08 19.60
N GLY A 240 4.36 7.15 20.43
CA GLY A 240 4.98 7.45 21.73
C GLY A 240 6.48 7.75 21.70
N LEU A 241 7.15 7.69 20.54
CA LEU A 241 8.61 7.89 20.43
C LEU A 241 9.06 9.29 20.89
N ALA A 242 10.06 9.33 21.76
CA ALA A 242 10.53 10.55 22.45
C ALA A 242 11.70 11.23 21.74
N VAL A 243 11.51 11.68 20.50
CA VAL A 243 12.57 12.24 19.64
C VAL A 243 12.31 13.70 19.20
N GLY A 244 11.47 14.40 19.95
CA GLY A 244 11.10 15.79 19.70
C GLY A 244 12.19 16.78 20.08
N TRP A 245 12.18 17.97 19.45
CA TRP A 245 13.09 19.05 19.82
C TRP A 245 12.82 19.50 21.27
N PRO A 246 13.83 19.60 22.15
CA PRO A 246 13.62 19.90 23.57
C PRO A 246 12.90 21.24 23.84
N GLY A 247 13.11 22.23 22.98
CA GLY A 247 12.47 23.55 23.08
C GLY A 247 11.07 23.64 22.45
N ALA A 248 10.63 22.59 21.75
CA ALA A 248 9.27 22.51 21.25
C ALA A 248 8.44 21.95 22.41
N GLY A 249 8.01 22.82 23.33
CA GLY A 249 7.01 22.46 24.32
C GLY A 249 5.88 21.77 23.58
N LYS A 250 5.70 20.46 23.80
CA LYS A 250 4.54 19.77 23.26
C LYS A 250 3.35 20.42 23.95
N ASN A 251 2.67 21.33 23.26
CA ASN A 251 1.31 21.72 23.62
C ASN A 251 0.52 20.41 23.67
N ALA A 252 0.33 19.91 24.88
CA ALA A 252 -0.61 18.86 25.23
C ALA A 252 -2.02 19.43 25.04
N SER A 253 -2.37 19.76 23.80
CA SER A 253 -3.67 20.27 23.40
C SER A 253 -3.78 20.29 21.87
N ARG A 254 -3.96 19.11 21.28
CA ARG A 254 -4.97 18.97 20.23
C ARG A 254 -6.07 18.07 20.78
N ARG A 255 -6.86 18.68 21.68
CA ARG A 255 -8.29 18.40 21.90
C ARG A 255 -9.00 18.56 20.53
N ALA A 256 -10.02 17.83 20.11
CA ALA A 256 -10.99 16.95 20.74
C ALA A 256 -11.38 15.84 19.75
#